data_AF-A0A0G8CI91-F1
#
_entry.id   AF-A0A0G8CI91-F1
#
_cell.length_a   1.000
_cell.length_b   1.000
_cell.length_c   1.000
_cell.angle_alpha   90.00
_cell.angle_beta   90.00
_cell.angle_gamma   90.00
#
_symmetry.space_group_name_H-M   'P 1'
#
loop_
_entity.id
_entity.type
_entity.pdbx_description
1 polymer ?
#
loop_
_entity_poly.entity_id
_entity_poly.type
_entity_poly.pdbx_seq_one_letter_code
_entity_poly.pdbx_strand_id
1 'polypeptide(L)'
;MSHILEGETPDEYLVDLDRVKDCVIGICEGKAFVREATKQGYNVAYRGDTVNLAFPTSKTRRGRVGKGVAQTLLTSREQAVLTSDDKLRWLTERESWRLQGIPDSYFDKAAAVTSKSQLYKQAGNGVTVDVVYEIAKRL
;
A
#
# COMPACT_ATOMS: atom_id res chain seq x y z
N MET A 1 10.51 -3.39 4.86
CA MET A 1 9.73 -3.53 3.60
C MET A 1 10.53 -4.01 2.38
N SER A 2 11.87 -4.13 2.41
CA SER A 2 12.65 -4.47 1.20
C SER A 2 12.30 -5.82 0.55
N HIS A 3 11.78 -6.79 1.30
CA HIS A 3 11.29 -8.07 0.78
C HIS A 3 9.79 -8.09 0.45
N ILE A 4 9.06 -7.02 0.82
CA ILE A 4 7.62 -6.91 0.55
C ILE A 4 7.40 -6.36 -0.85
N LEU A 5 8.05 -5.24 -1.15
CA LEU A 5 7.84 -4.52 -2.41
C LEU A 5 8.48 -5.24 -3.59
N GLU A 6 7.77 -5.26 -4.71
CA GLU A 6 8.30 -5.67 -6.00
C GLU A 6 9.23 -4.58 -6.56
N GLY A 7 10.29 -5.01 -7.25
CA GLY A 7 11.30 -4.11 -7.81
C GLY A 7 10.72 -3.24 -8.93
N GLU A 8 10.31 -3.88 -10.02
CA GLU A 8 9.62 -3.23 -11.14
C GLU A 8 8.15 -3.65 -11.17
N THR A 9 7.27 -2.71 -11.47
CA THR A 9 5.83 -2.93 -11.61
C THR A 9 5.32 -2.27 -12.88
N PRO A 10 4.32 -2.84 -13.57
CA PRO A 10 3.73 -2.20 -14.74
C PRO A 10 3.14 -0.82 -14.44
N ASP A 11 3.12 0.05 -15.46
CA ASP A 11 2.60 1.42 -15.34
C ASP A 11 1.12 1.49 -14.94
N GLU A 12 0.36 0.40 -15.09
CA GLU A 12 -1.04 0.31 -14.63
C GLU A 12 -1.20 0.56 -13.12
N TYR A 13 -0.13 0.35 -12.35
CA TYR A 13 -0.13 0.61 -10.91
C TYR A 13 0.22 2.05 -10.56
N LEU A 14 0.66 2.88 -11.51
CA LEU A 14 0.95 4.28 -11.24
C LEU A 14 -0.29 5.01 -10.72
N VAL A 15 -0.08 5.81 -9.68
CA VAL A 15 -1.12 6.67 -9.14
C VAL A 15 -1.31 7.83 -10.11
N ASP A 16 -2.54 8.02 -10.57
CA ASP A 16 -2.97 9.23 -11.24
C ASP A 16 -2.94 10.40 -10.23
N LEU A 17 -1.92 11.25 -10.35
CA LEU A 17 -1.69 12.38 -9.45
C LEU A 17 -2.79 13.43 -9.53
N ASP A 18 -3.46 13.58 -10.68
CA ASP A 18 -4.57 14.54 -10.81
C ASP A 18 -5.77 14.13 -9.95
N ARG A 19 -5.99 12.82 -9.80
CA ARG A 19 -7.05 12.27 -8.92
C ARG A 19 -6.74 12.40 -7.44
N VAL A 20 -5.48 12.60 -7.07
CA VAL A 20 -5.03 12.69 -5.67
C VAL A 20 -4.37 14.03 -5.32
N LYS A 21 -4.44 15.04 -6.19
CA LYS A 21 -3.81 16.37 -6.03
C LYS A 21 -4.20 17.11 -4.75
N ASP A 22 -5.39 16.85 -4.22
CA ASP A 22 -5.85 17.44 -2.96
C ASP A 22 -5.16 16.80 -1.75
N CYS A 23 -4.55 15.63 -1.93
CA CYS A 23 -3.90 14.81 -0.92
C CYS A 23 -2.36 14.86 -1.05
N VAL A 24 -1.83 14.64 -2.25
CA VAL A 24 -0.40 14.65 -2.55
C VAL A 24 -0.01 16.05 -3.02
N ILE A 25 0.79 16.74 -2.22
CA ILE A 25 1.21 18.13 -2.45
C ILE A 25 2.29 18.19 -3.54
N GLY A 26 3.19 17.22 -3.54
CA GLY A 26 4.30 17.15 -4.48
C GLY A 26 5.19 15.95 -4.22
N ILE A 27 6.02 15.62 -5.20
CA ILE A 27 7.02 14.56 -5.11
C ILE A 27 8.34 15.14 -5.64
N CYS A 28 9.41 15.04 -4.85
CA CYS A 28 10.75 15.41 -5.28
C CYS A 28 11.82 14.74 -4.42
N GLU A 29 12.97 14.43 -5.03
CA GLU A 29 14.18 13.95 -4.35
C GLU A 29 13.92 12.75 -3.43
N GLY A 30 13.18 11.74 -3.89
CA GLY A 30 12.86 10.56 -3.10
C GLY A 30 11.88 10.80 -1.94
N LYS A 31 11.11 11.89 -1.99
CA LYS A 31 10.11 12.26 -0.97
C LYS A 31 8.77 12.57 -1.62
N ALA A 32 7.69 12.09 -1.01
CA ALA A 32 6.33 12.50 -1.32
C ALA A 32 5.74 13.30 -0.14
N PHE A 33 5.22 14.48 -0.42
CA PHE A 33 4.60 15.36 0.57
C PHE A 33 3.10 15.11 0.58
N VAL A 34 2.58 14.60 1.69
CA VAL A 34 1.19 14.14 1.81
C VAL A 34 0.49 14.98 2.86
N ARG A 35 -0.65 15.58 2.51
CA ARG A 35 -1.47 16.31 3.48
C ARG A 35 -1.94 15.38 4.59
N GLU A 36 -1.76 15.80 5.82
CA GLU A 36 -2.16 15.05 7.00
C GLU A 36 -2.46 16.07 8.13
N ALA A 37 -3.27 15.68 9.12
CA ALA A 37 -3.65 16.53 10.24
C ALA A 37 -2.52 16.73 11.27
N THR A 38 -1.34 17.17 10.81
CA THR A 38 -0.19 17.54 11.63
C THR A 38 -0.14 19.06 11.82
N LYS A 39 0.68 19.55 12.76
CA LYS A 39 0.90 21.00 12.93
C LYS A 39 1.43 21.68 11.67
N GLN A 40 2.22 20.96 10.86
CA GLN A 40 2.75 21.47 9.59
C GLN A 40 1.74 21.37 8.44
N GLY A 41 0.64 20.63 8.63
CA GLY A 41 -0.40 20.40 7.62
C GLY A 41 -0.05 19.33 6.58
N TYR A 42 1.09 18.67 6.73
CA TYR A 42 1.54 17.56 5.90
C TYR A 42 2.49 16.64 6.66
N ASN A 43 2.75 15.48 6.07
CA ASN A 43 3.75 14.53 6.47
C ASN A 43 4.54 14.10 5.23
N VAL A 44 5.77 13.65 5.42
CA VAL A 44 6.67 13.29 4.32
C VAL A 44 6.75 11.78 4.26
N ALA A 45 6.49 11.17 3.11
CA ALA A 45 6.73 9.75 2.87
C ALA A 45 8.05 9.56 2.12
N TYR A 46 8.86 8.61 2.58
CA TYR A 46 10.10 8.19 1.92
C TYR A 46 9.91 6.85 1.21
N ARG A 47 10.92 6.41 0.47
CA ARG A 47 10.93 5.05 -0.10
C ARG A 47 10.80 4.01 1.02
N GLY A 48 9.88 3.07 0.83
CA GLY A 48 9.55 2.06 1.84
C GLY A 48 8.59 2.54 2.93
N ASP A 49 8.06 3.76 2.86
CA ASP A 49 6.84 4.16 3.57
C ASP A 49 5.62 3.87 2.68
N THR A 50 4.44 3.73 3.29
CA THR A 50 3.17 3.74 2.54
C THR A 50 2.45 5.08 2.67
N VAL A 51 1.61 5.36 1.68
CA VAL A 51 0.70 6.51 1.67
C VAL A 51 -0.70 6.00 1.43
N ASN A 52 -1.60 6.19 2.41
CA ASN A 52 -3.02 5.93 2.21
C ASN A 52 -3.65 7.10 1.45
N LEU A 53 -4.23 6.80 0.29
CA LEU A 53 -4.87 7.74 -0.64
C LEU A 53 -6.36 7.42 -0.84
N ALA A 54 -7.00 6.74 0.11
CA ALA A 54 -8.40 6.31 0.00
C ALA A 54 -9.41 7.48 -0.09
N PHE A 55 -9.10 8.61 0.56
CA PHE A 55 -10.02 9.75 0.67
C PHE A 55 -9.35 11.06 0.23
N PRO A 56 -8.87 11.16 -1.02
CA PRO A 56 -7.96 12.23 -1.43
C PRO A 56 -8.58 13.64 -1.33
N THR A 57 -9.89 13.74 -1.53
CA THR A 57 -10.66 15.00 -1.47
C THR A 57 -11.16 15.35 -0.07
N SER A 58 -10.94 14.49 0.93
CA SER A 58 -11.51 14.68 2.27
C SER A 58 -10.80 15.78 3.06
N LYS A 59 -11.57 16.70 3.65
CA LYS A 59 -11.03 17.76 4.52
C LYS A 59 -10.41 17.24 5.83
N THR A 60 -10.82 16.08 6.32
CA THR A 60 -10.42 15.55 7.63
C THR A 60 -9.75 14.18 7.57
N ARG A 61 -9.85 13.46 6.44
CA ARG A 61 -9.36 12.07 6.29
C ARG A 61 -8.38 11.86 5.13
N ARG A 62 -8.06 12.89 4.35
CA ARG A 62 -7.11 12.75 3.24
C ARG A 62 -5.70 12.53 3.79
N GLY A 63 -5.00 11.60 3.16
CA GLY A 63 -3.57 11.38 3.33
C GLY A 63 -3.19 10.83 4.70
N ARG A 64 -2.47 9.71 4.68
CA ARG A 64 -1.82 9.19 5.88
C ARG A 64 -0.54 8.47 5.50
N VAL A 65 0.57 8.89 6.09
CA VAL A 65 1.87 8.24 5.87
C VAL A 65 2.07 7.13 6.88
N GLY A 66 2.30 5.91 6.41
CA GLY A 66 2.70 4.76 7.21
C GLY A 66 4.23 4.62 7.21
N LYS A 67 4.86 4.82 8.37
CA LYS A 67 6.33 4.83 8.51
C LYS A 67 6.90 3.42 8.63
N GLY A 68 7.44 2.90 7.52
CA GLY A 68 7.92 1.51 7.45
C GLY A 68 6.83 0.46 7.64
N VAL A 69 5.55 0.85 7.65
CA VAL A 69 4.38 0.00 7.84
C VAL A 69 3.25 0.41 6.89
N ALA A 70 2.45 -0.56 6.46
CA ALA A 70 1.16 -0.28 5.80
C ALA A 70 0.07 -0.10 6.85
N GLN A 71 -0.92 0.76 6.60
CA GLN A 71 -2.18 0.68 7.36
C GLN A 71 -3.00 -0.54 6.89
N THR A 72 -4.10 -0.83 7.59
CA THR A 72 -4.99 -1.97 7.29
C THR A 72 -5.29 -2.07 5.79
N LEU A 73 -5.02 -3.24 5.22
CA LEU A 73 -5.40 -3.55 3.86
C LEU A 73 -6.92 -3.71 3.79
N LEU A 74 -7.56 -2.92 2.95
CA LEU A 74 -8.98 -3.06 2.65
C LEU A 74 -9.15 -3.85 1.35
N THR A 75 -10.41 -4.08 0.98
CA THR A 75 -10.77 -4.81 -0.25
C THR A 75 -10.62 -3.99 -1.53
N SER A 76 -10.19 -2.72 -1.39
CA SER A 76 -9.93 -1.74 -2.44
C SER A 76 -8.49 -1.22 -2.37
N ARG A 77 -7.95 -0.85 -3.54
CA ARG A 77 -6.62 -0.23 -3.64
C ARG A 77 -6.61 1.16 -3.00
N GLU A 78 -5.87 1.29 -1.91
CA GLU A 78 -5.83 2.53 -1.12
C GLU A 78 -4.41 2.92 -0.71
N GLN A 79 -3.49 1.96 -0.71
CA GLN A 79 -2.11 2.13 -0.27
C GLN A 79 -1.21 2.32 -1.47
N ALA A 80 -0.42 3.39 -1.47
CA ALA A 80 0.60 3.68 -2.46
C ALA A 80 2.00 3.73 -1.83
N VAL A 81 3.02 3.50 -2.66
CA VAL A 81 4.44 3.58 -2.29
C VAL A 81 5.20 4.44 -3.29
N LEU A 82 6.29 5.04 -2.83
CA LEU A 82 7.18 5.85 -3.67
C LEU A 82 8.23 4.96 -4.34
N THR A 83 8.34 5.06 -5.67
CA THR A 83 9.32 4.30 -6.47
C THR A 83 10.70 4.96 -6.48
N SER A 84 11.67 4.30 -7.11
CA SER A 84 13.01 4.85 -7.35
C SER A 84 13.04 6.06 -8.28
N ASP A 85 12.00 6.22 -9.09
CA ASP A 85 11.91 7.26 -10.13
C ASP A 85 10.97 8.40 -9.70
N ASP A 86 10.75 8.55 -8.38
CA ASP A 86 9.91 9.58 -7.78
C ASP A 86 8.46 9.58 -8.32
N LYS A 87 7.93 8.37 -8.57
CA LYS A 87 6.51 8.16 -8.89
C LYS A 87 5.81 7.47 -7.72
N LEU A 88 4.53 7.79 -7.51
CA LEU A 88 3.68 7.01 -6.63
C LEU A 88 3.03 5.88 -7.42
N ARG A 89 3.01 4.68 -6.85
CA ARG A 89 2.26 3.53 -7.38
C ARG A 89 1.45 2.86 -6.28
N TRP A 90 0.31 2.30 -6.64
CA TRP A 90 -0.47 1.43 -5.76
C TRP A 90 0.34 0.18 -5.39
N LEU A 91 0.09 -0.35 -4.20
CA LEU A 91 0.54 -1.70 -3.88
C LEU A 91 -0.11 -2.70 -4.85
N THR A 92 0.69 -3.65 -5.32
CA THR A 92 0.19 -4.75 -6.13
C THR A 92 -0.56 -5.77 -5.28
N GLU A 93 -1.23 -6.70 -5.94
CA GLU A 93 -1.87 -7.83 -5.27
C GLU A 93 -0.82 -8.70 -4.56
N ARG A 94 0.34 -8.94 -5.19
CA ARG A 94 1.42 -9.74 -4.61
C ARG A 94 2.00 -9.07 -3.36
N GLU A 95 2.26 -7.77 -3.42
CA GLU A 95 2.74 -7.00 -2.27
C GLU A 95 1.73 -7.00 -1.12
N SER A 96 0.44 -6.91 -1.44
CA SER A 96 -0.65 -7.01 -0.45
C SER A 96 -0.69 -8.40 0.22
N TRP A 97 -0.41 -9.47 -0.52
CA TRP A 97 -0.29 -10.83 0.02
C TRP A 97 0.94 -11.00 0.90
N ARG A 98 2.09 -10.47 0.46
CA ARG A 98 3.33 -10.45 1.25
C ARG A 98 3.14 -9.69 2.57
N LEU A 99 2.40 -8.58 2.57
CA LEU A 99 2.04 -7.85 3.79
C LEU A 99 1.23 -8.70 4.77
N GLN A 100 0.44 -9.67 4.30
CA GLN A 100 -0.27 -10.63 5.13
C GLN A 100 0.61 -11.81 5.58
N GLY A 101 1.89 -11.85 5.20
CA GLY A 101 2.80 -12.95 5.49
C GLY A 101 2.58 -14.18 4.60
N ILE A 102 1.87 -14.04 3.48
CA ILE A 102 1.57 -15.16 2.59
C ILE A 102 2.75 -15.37 1.61
N PRO A 103 3.30 -16.60 1.49
CA PRO A 103 4.38 -16.88 0.54
C PRO A 103 3.97 -16.68 -0.93
N ASP A 104 4.92 -16.23 -1.75
CA ASP A 104 4.69 -16.01 -3.19
C ASP A 104 4.18 -17.26 -3.92
N SER A 105 4.60 -18.46 -3.51
CA SER A 105 4.14 -19.71 -4.12
C SER A 105 2.63 -19.97 -3.94
N TYR A 106 2.02 -19.44 -2.89
CA TYR A 106 0.57 -19.49 -2.69
C TYR A 106 -0.13 -18.43 -3.54
N PHE A 107 0.47 -17.24 -3.64
CA PHE A 107 -0.02 -16.19 -4.53
C PHE A 107 -0.04 -16.66 -5.98
N ASP A 108 1.04 -17.28 -6.48
CA ASP A 108 1.15 -17.72 -7.88
C ASP A 108 0.08 -18.75 -8.24
N LYS A 109 -0.20 -19.69 -7.32
CA LYS A 109 -1.29 -20.67 -7.48
C LYS A 109 -2.65 -20.01 -7.54
N ALA A 110 -2.91 -19.03 -6.67
CA ALA A 110 -4.18 -18.30 -6.65
C ALA A 110 -4.34 -17.44 -7.92
N ALA A 111 -3.27 -16.75 -8.33
CA ALA A 111 -3.27 -15.88 -9.50
C ALA A 111 -3.49 -16.63 -10.82
N ALA A 112 -3.14 -17.92 -10.89
CA ALA A 112 -3.40 -18.77 -12.04
C ALA A 112 -4.91 -19.02 -12.28
N VAL A 113 -5.76 -18.82 -11.26
CA VAL A 113 -7.19 -19.19 -11.32
C VAL A 113 -8.14 -18.06 -10.87
N THR A 114 -7.62 -16.88 -10.56
CA THR A 114 -8.39 -15.78 -9.94
C THR A 114 -7.95 -14.41 -10.47
N SER A 115 -8.89 -13.47 -10.59
CA SER A 115 -8.59 -12.12 -11.09
C SER A 115 -7.80 -11.27 -10.07
N LYS A 116 -7.05 -10.26 -10.56
CA LYS A 116 -6.35 -9.27 -9.72
C LYS A 116 -7.26 -8.65 -8.66
N SER A 117 -8.47 -8.25 -9.04
CA SER A 117 -9.45 -7.67 -8.12
C SER A 117 -9.84 -8.63 -6.99
N GLN A 118 -9.99 -9.92 -7.29
CA GLN A 118 -10.29 -10.92 -6.27
C GLN A 118 -9.08 -11.23 -5.38
N LEU A 119 -7.86 -11.28 -5.93
CA LEU A 119 -6.63 -11.44 -5.14
C LEU A 119 -6.46 -10.30 -4.13
N TYR A 120 -6.74 -9.06 -4.54
CA TYR A 120 -6.71 -7.90 -3.64
C TYR A 120 -7.74 -8.03 -2.52
N LYS A 121 -8.97 -8.45 -2.84
CA LYS A 121 -10.03 -8.71 -1.86
C LYS A 121 -9.65 -9.82 -0.87
N GLN A 122 -8.98 -10.87 -1.33
CA GLN A 122 -8.50 -11.96 -0.47
C GLN A 122 -7.46 -11.45 0.52
N ALA A 123 -6.53 -10.58 0.10
CA ALA A 123 -5.58 -9.94 1.01
C ALA A 123 -6.27 -9.04 2.06
N GLY A 124 -7.28 -8.27 1.65
CA GLY A 124 -8.01 -7.38 2.56
C GLY A 124 -8.93 -8.12 3.56
N ASN A 125 -9.54 -9.23 3.16
CA ASN A 125 -10.40 -10.05 4.02
C ASN A 125 -9.62 -11.08 4.86
N GLY A 126 -8.38 -11.37 4.48
CA GLY A 126 -7.55 -12.36 5.13
C GLY A 126 -7.05 -11.91 6.50
N VAL A 127 -6.57 -12.88 7.28
CA VAL A 127 -5.88 -12.65 8.54
C VAL A 127 -4.38 -12.85 8.31
N THR A 128 -3.56 -12.01 8.95
CA THR A 128 -2.09 -12.10 8.85
C THR A 128 -1.58 -13.43 9.39
N VAL A 129 -0.77 -14.13 8.59
CA VAL A 129 -0.27 -15.48 8.87
C VAL A 129 0.41 -15.56 10.23
N ASP A 130 1.29 -14.60 10.54
CA ASP A 130 2.03 -14.57 11.81
C ASP A 130 1.10 -14.46 13.02
N VAL A 131 0.00 -13.72 12.90
CA VAL A 131 -1.00 -13.58 13.97
C VAL A 131 -1.71 -14.92 14.20
N VAL A 132 -2.15 -15.58 13.13
CA VAL A 132 -2.81 -16.90 13.22
C VAL A 132 -1.86 -17.94 13.79
N TYR A 133 -0.60 -17.93 13.36
CA TYR A 133 0.43 -18.84 13.87
C TYR A 133 0.66 -18.67 15.37
N GLU A 134 0.75 -17.43 15.86
CA GLU A 134 0.91 -17.15 17.28
C GLU A 134 -0.33 -17.53 18.11
N ILE A 135 -1.54 -17.36 17.58
CA ILE A 135 -2.77 -17.84 18.23
C ILE A 135 -2.73 -19.37 18.34
N ALA A 136 -2.39 -20.07 17.25
CA ALA A 136 -2.39 -21.53 17.19
C ALA A 136 -1.40 -22.18 18.17
N LYS A 137 -0.26 -21.54 18.46
CA LYS A 137 0.70 -22.01 19.49
C LYS A 137 0.13 -22.07 20.90
N ARG A 138 -0.96 -21.34 21.17
CA ARG A 138 -1.57 -21.18 22.49
C ARG A 138 -2.85 -22.01 22.66
N LEU A 139 -3.24 -22.77 21.64
CA LEU A 139 -4.33 -23.75 21.66
C LEU A 139 -3.78 -25.13 22.00
#